data_AF-A0A328S9R9-F1
#
_entry.id   AF-A0A328S9R9-F1
#
_cell.length_a   1.000
_cell.length_b   1.000
_cell.length_c   1.000
_cell.angle_alpha   90.00
_cell.angle_beta   90.00
_cell.angle_gamma   90.00
#
_symmetry.space_group_name_H-M   'P 1'
#
loop_
_entity.id
_entity.type
_entity.pdbx_description
1 polymer ?
#
loop_
_entity_poly.entity_id
_entity_poly.type
_entity_poly.pdbx_seq_one_letter_code
_entity_poly.pdbx_strand_id
1 'polypeptide(L)'
;MEELGPAFIKLGQLLATRPDMVGNEIADDLKLLRDNTPTTPFNEMREVIEGELGQPLEEEYSEFNEEPLGSASIGQVYKATL
;
A
#
# COMPACT_ATOMS: atom_id res chain seq x y z
N MET A 1 -19.38 2.42 -9.71
CA MET A 1 -19.13 2.72 -8.28
C MET A 1 -17.68 2.43 -7.86
N GLU A 2 -16.79 2.03 -8.78
CA GLU A 2 -15.40 1.65 -8.47
C GLU A 2 -14.36 2.75 -8.78
N GLU A 3 -14.78 3.91 -9.29
CA GLU A 3 -13.86 4.93 -9.82
C GLU A 3 -13.33 5.93 -8.77
N LEU A 4 -13.91 5.95 -7.57
CA LEU A 4 -13.53 6.90 -6.51
C LEU A 4 -12.65 6.28 -5.41
N GLY A 5 -12.30 5.00 -5.52
CA GLY A 5 -11.58 4.22 -4.50
C GLY A 5 -10.37 4.95 -3.88
N PRO A 6 -9.38 5.41 -4.68
CA PRO A 6 -8.20 6.09 -4.15
C PRO A 6 -8.50 7.46 -3.54
N ALA A 7 -9.50 8.17 -4.07
CA ALA A 7 -9.86 9.51 -3.60
C ALA A 7 -10.58 9.46 -2.24
N PHE A 8 -11.49 8.50 -2.04
CA PHE A 8 -12.14 8.27 -0.74
C PHE A 8 -11.16 7.79 0.32
N ILE A 9 -10.19 6.94 -0.06
CA ILE A 9 -9.12 6.51 0.85
C ILE A 9 -8.33 7.74 1.32
N LYS A 10 -7.89 8.61 0.40
CA LYS A 10 -7.16 9.85 0.76
C LYS A 10 -8.00 10.81 1.59
N LEU A 11 -9.30 10.95 1.31
CA LEU A 11 -10.21 11.78 2.09
C LEU A 11 -10.38 11.24 3.52
N GLY A 12 -10.58 9.93 3.67
CA GLY A 12 -10.64 9.27 4.98
C GLY A 12 -9.34 9.47 5.78
N GLN A 13 -8.19 9.35 5.11
CA GLN A 13 -6.87 9.63 5.70
C GLN A 13 -6.74 11.08 6.19
N LEU A 14 -7.23 12.06 5.40
CA LEU A 14 -7.22 13.46 5.79
C LEU A 14 -8.09 13.68 7.04
N LEU A 15 -9.31 13.14 7.05
CA LEU A 15 -10.25 13.28 8.16
C LEU A 15 -9.77 12.58 9.43
N ALA A 16 -9.05 11.45 9.33
CA ALA A 16 -8.42 10.77 10.45
C ALA A 16 -7.41 11.65 11.23
N THR A 17 -6.87 12.70 10.59
CA THR A 17 -5.96 13.66 11.21
C THR A 17 -6.67 14.89 11.80
N ARG A 18 -7.99 14.98 11.64
CA ARG A 18 -8.83 16.13 12.04
C ARG A 18 -9.92 15.73 13.03
N PRO A 19 -9.56 15.27 14.25
CA PRO A 19 -10.55 14.95 15.29
C PRO A 19 -11.40 16.16 15.70
N ASP A 20 -10.93 17.37 15.44
CA ASP A 20 -11.68 18.62 15.60
C ASP A 20 -12.86 18.75 14.62
N MET A 21 -12.84 18.03 13.49
CA MET A 21 -13.91 18.06 12.48
C MET A 21 -14.87 16.89 12.59
N VAL A 22 -14.37 15.68 12.91
CA VAL A 22 -15.17 14.44 12.90
C VAL A 22 -15.39 13.84 14.29
N GLY A 23 -14.77 14.40 15.33
CA GLY A 23 -14.76 13.83 16.68
C GLY A 23 -13.67 12.79 16.86
N ASN A 24 -13.25 12.57 18.11
CA ASN A 24 -12.15 11.64 18.42
C ASN A 24 -12.47 10.19 18.03
N GLU A 25 -13.69 9.73 18.29
CA GLU A 25 -14.14 8.36 18.00
C GLU A 25 -14.05 8.04 16.51
N ILE A 26 -14.63 8.90 15.65
CA ILE A 26 -14.59 8.71 14.20
C ILE A 26 -13.16 8.86 13.65
N ALA A 27 -12.37 9.79 14.20
CA ALA A 27 -10.98 9.95 13.77
C ALA A 27 -10.14 8.69 14.08
N ASP A 28 -10.37 8.03 15.21
CA ASP A 28 -9.67 6.81 15.60
C ASP A 28 -10.12 5.59 14.76
N ASP A 29 -11.40 5.46 14.46
CA ASP A 29 -11.90 4.44 13.53
C ASP A 29 -11.31 4.61 12.12
N LEU A 30 -11.20 5.86 11.64
CA LEU A 30 -10.58 6.17 10.34
C LEU A 30 -9.06 5.90 10.33
N LYS A 31 -8.38 6.01 11.49
CA LYS A 31 -6.98 5.56 11.60
C LYS A 31 -6.87 4.05 11.50
N LEU A 32 -7.81 3.31 12.09
CA LEU A 32 -7.82 1.84 12.03
C LEU A 32 -8.02 1.33 10.60
N LEU A 33 -8.86 2.02 9.82
CA LEU A 33 -9.05 1.77 8.39
C LEU A 33 -7.79 1.99 7.55
N ARG A 34 -6.82 2.77 8.06
CA ARG A 34 -5.53 3.04 7.42
C ARG A 34 -4.54 1.89 7.55
N ASP A 35 -4.67 1.07 8.59
CA ASP A 35 -3.66 0.08 8.98
C ASP A 35 -3.86 -1.30 8.34
N ASN A 36 -4.96 -1.54 7.62
CA ASN A 36 -5.26 -2.83 7.03
C ASN A 36 -5.66 -2.71 5.55
N THR A 37 -4.78 -2.14 4.73
CA THR A 37 -4.96 -2.28 3.28
C THR A 37 -4.49 -3.68 2.90
N PRO A 38 -5.35 -4.54 2.31
CA PRO A 38 -4.96 -5.90 1.94
C PRO A 38 -3.73 -5.87 1.03
N THR A 39 -2.77 -6.74 1.29
CA THR A 39 -1.61 -6.95 0.42
C THR A 39 -2.04 -7.74 -0.80
N THR A 40 -1.78 -7.19 -1.98
CA THR A 40 -1.78 -7.92 -3.23
C THR A 40 -0.77 -9.08 -3.14
N PRO A 41 -1.15 -10.30 -3.58
CA PRO A 41 -0.26 -11.44 -3.61
C PRO A 41 1.06 -11.14 -4.33
N PHE A 42 2.17 -11.66 -3.80
CA PHE A 42 3.50 -11.37 -4.35
C PHE A 42 3.66 -11.80 -5.81
N ASN A 43 3.00 -12.88 -6.25
CA ASN A 43 3.05 -13.31 -7.65
C ASN A 43 2.51 -12.24 -8.61
N GLU A 44 1.43 -11.54 -8.26
CA GLU A 44 0.90 -10.43 -9.06
C GLU A 44 1.85 -9.23 -9.03
N MET A 45 2.43 -8.94 -7.85
CA MET A 45 3.41 -7.86 -7.72
C MET A 45 4.71 -8.15 -8.48
N ARG A 46 5.16 -9.41 -8.52
CA ARG A 46 6.34 -9.86 -9.26
C ARG A 46 6.17 -9.57 -10.75
N GLU A 47 5.02 -9.91 -11.32
CA GLU A 47 4.73 -9.59 -12.74
C GLU A 47 4.82 -8.09 -13.03
N VAL A 48 4.30 -7.24 -12.13
CA VAL A 48 4.40 -5.78 -12.27
C VAL A 48 5.86 -5.32 -12.17
N ILE A 49 6.61 -5.80 -11.18
CA ILE A 49 8.00 -5.36 -10.96
C ILE A 49 8.90 -5.81 -12.12
N GLU A 50 8.85 -7.08 -12.52
CA GLU A 50 9.65 -7.62 -13.63
C GLU A 50 9.24 -6.99 -14.97
N GLY A 51 7.96 -6.66 -15.15
CA GLY A 51 7.47 -5.92 -16.32
C GLY A 51 8.06 -4.52 -16.45
N GLU A 52 8.19 -3.79 -15.34
CA GLU A 52 8.80 -2.45 -15.31
C GLU A 52 10.33 -2.49 -15.39
N LEU A 53 10.97 -3.54 -14.84
CA LEU A 53 12.42 -3.74 -14.94
C LEU A 53 12.88 -4.29 -16.29
N GLY A 54 11.99 -5.00 -17.01
CA GLY A 54 12.28 -5.65 -18.28
C GLY A 54 13.09 -6.95 -18.18
N GLN A 55 13.32 -7.44 -16.97
CA GLN A 55 14.10 -8.66 -16.68
C GLN A 55 13.69 -9.25 -15.32
N PRO A 56 14.04 -10.53 -15.03
CA PRO A 56 13.71 -11.19 -13.77
C PRO A 56 14.33 -10.48 -12.56
N LEU A 57 13.67 -10.57 -11.40
CA LEU A 57 14.18 -10.00 -10.14
C LEU A 57 15.59 -10.51 -9.81
N GLU A 58 15.86 -11.78 -10.11
CA GLU A 58 17.12 -12.45 -9.82
C GLU A 58 18.30 -11.97 -10.71
N GLU A 59 18.01 -11.25 -11.80
CA GLU A 59 19.05 -10.62 -12.63
C GLU A 59 19.46 -9.23 -12.11
N GLU A 60 18.55 -8.53 -11.42
CA GLU A 60 18.77 -7.17 -10.91
C GLU A 60 19.10 -7.09 -9.43
N TYR A 61 18.65 -8.07 -8.63
CA TYR A 61 18.82 -8.09 -7.19
C TYR A 61 19.50 -9.38 -6.73
N SER A 62 20.53 -9.23 -5.88
CA SER A 62 21.20 -10.34 -5.22
C SER A 62 20.31 -11.02 -4.16
N GLU A 63 19.41 -10.26 -3.54
CA GLU A 63 18.37 -10.76 -2.63
C GLU A 63 17.09 -9.94 -2.78
N PHE A 64 15.92 -10.59 -2.75
CA PHE A 64 14.61 -9.93 -2.74
C PHE A 64 13.69 -10.64 -1.73
N ASN A 65 13.14 -9.90 -0.76
CA ASN A 65 12.18 -10.45 0.19
C ASN A 65 10.77 -10.37 -0.40
N GLU A 66 10.13 -11.52 -0.60
CA GLU A 66 8.76 -11.63 -1.12
C GLU A 66 7.69 -11.18 -0.11
N GLU A 67 8.05 -11.08 1.18
CA GLU A 67 7.19 -10.51 2.21
C GLU A 67 7.32 -8.97 2.19
N PRO A 68 6.22 -8.23 1.96
CA PRO A 68 6.27 -6.78 1.94
C PRO A 68 6.53 -6.24 3.35
N LEU A 69 7.37 -5.20 3.44
CA LEU A 69 7.57 -4.43 4.67
C LEU A 69 6.28 -3.68 5.08
N GLY A 70 5.41 -3.41 4.12
CA GLY A 70 4.11 -2.79 4.33
C GLY A 70 3.35 -2.54 3.03
N SER A 71 2.06 -2.29 3.19
CA SER A 71 1.15 -1.85 2.12
C SER A 71 0.73 -0.40 2.40
N ALA A 72 0.73 0.42 1.37
CA ALA A 72 0.22 1.79 1.37
C ALA A 72 -1.00 1.89 0.44
N SER A 73 -1.67 3.04 0.45
CA SER A 73 -2.93 3.25 -0.30
C SER A 73 -2.89 2.94 -1.80
N ILE A 74 -1.69 2.89 -2.41
CA ILE A 74 -1.50 2.66 -3.86
C ILE A 74 -0.31 1.75 -4.18
N GLY A 75 0.21 0.97 -3.23
CA GLY A 75 1.36 0.10 -3.51
C GLY A 75 1.95 -0.59 -2.29
N GLN A 76 2.89 -1.51 -2.54
CA GLN A 76 3.61 -2.29 -1.53
C GLN A 76 5.10 -1.97 -1.56
N VAL A 77 5.74 -2.05 -0.39
CA VAL A 77 7.18 -1.81 -0.24
C VAL A 77 7.88 -3.12 0.08
N TYR A 78 8.92 -3.44 -0.69
CA TYR A 78 9.72 -4.65 -0.54
C TYR A 78 11.17 -4.31 -0.17
N LYS A 79 11.82 -5.24 0.53
CA LYS A 79 13.25 -5.15 0.85
C LYS A 79 14.03 -5.94 -0.20
N ALA A 80 15.07 -5.33 -0.77
CA ALA A 80 15.96 -5.98 -1.72
C ALA A 80 17.40 -5.47 -1.58
N THR A 81 18.35 -6.24 -2.10
CA THR A 81 19.79 -5.92 -2.18
C THR A 81 20.22 -6.00 -3.65
N LEU A 82 20.98 -5.01 -4.13
CA LEU A 82 21.55 -4.99 -5.48
C LEU A 82 22.73 -5.97 -5.63
#